data_AF-X1M4Q8-F1
#
_entry.id   AF-X1M4Q8-F1
#
_cell.length_a   1.000
_cell.length_b   1.000
_cell.length_c   1.000
_cell.angle_alpha   90.00
_cell.angle_beta   90.00
_cell.angle_gamma   90.00
#
_symmetry.space_group_name_H-M   'P 1'
#
loop_
_entity.id
_entity.type
_entity.pdbx_description
1 polymer ?
#
loop_
_entity_poly.entity_id
_entity_poly.type
_entity_poly.pdbx_seq_one_letter_code
_entity_poly.pdbx_strand_id
1 'polypeptide(L)'
;MHILITAGGTREYLDPVRFISNASSGRMGYALARAALRAGHKVTLVTAPTAQRPPSQAKVIEVETAAQMFKAVKKHFEKCDCLIMAAAVADYTPASPAKTKIKKTG
;
A
#
# COMPACT_ATOMS: atom_id res chain seq x y z
N MET A 1 -17.88 -1.81 13.16
CA MET A 1 -17.53 -1.97 11.73
C MET A 1 -16.10 -2.49 11.59
N HIS A 2 -15.82 -3.19 10.50
CA HIS A 2 -14.50 -3.57 10.01
C HIS A 2 -14.13 -2.67 8.83
N ILE A 3 -13.11 -1.83 9.02
CA ILE A 3 -12.66 -0.84 8.04
C ILE A 3 -11.36 -1.34 7.41
N LEU A 4 -11.36 -1.45 6.08
CA LEU A 4 -10.21 -1.75 5.26
C LEU A 4 -9.62 -0.44 4.74
N ILE A 5 -8.33 -0.18 4.99
CA ILE A 5 -7.68 1.09 4.64
C ILE A 5 -6.42 0.78 3.83
N THR A 6 -6.21 1.49 2.72
CA THR A 6 -4.93 1.47 2.00
C THR A 6 -4.07 2.69 2.35
N ALA A 7 -2.74 2.54 2.41
CA ALA A 7 -1.81 3.64 2.66
C ALA A 7 -0.47 3.47 1.91
N GLY A 8 0.30 4.56 1.82
CA GLY A 8 1.62 4.59 1.20
C GLY A 8 1.58 4.79 -0.33
N GLY A 9 2.75 4.87 -0.96
CA GLY A 9 2.91 4.89 -2.42
C GLY A 9 3.48 3.56 -2.91
N THR A 10 2.84 2.95 -3.91
CA THR A 10 3.32 1.67 -4.47
C THR A 10 4.59 1.88 -5.30
N ARG A 11 5.42 0.84 -5.38
CA ARG A 11 6.69 0.83 -6.11
C ARG A 11 6.61 -0.17 -7.27
N GLU A 12 6.68 0.34 -8.49
CA GLU A 12 6.66 -0.46 -9.71
C GLU A 12 8.08 -0.60 -10.25
N TYR A 13 8.68 -1.77 -10.02
CA TYR A 13 10.10 -2.02 -10.29
C TYR A 13 10.40 -2.10 -11.78
N LEU A 14 11.36 -1.30 -12.24
CA LEU A 14 11.96 -1.38 -13.58
C LEU A 14 13.03 -2.46 -13.62
N ASP A 15 13.80 -2.56 -12.54
CA ASP A 15 14.84 -3.55 -12.26
C ASP A 15 14.98 -3.71 -10.73
N PRO A 16 15.88 -4.55 -10.19
CA PRO A 16 16.00 -4.76 -8.74
C PRO A 16 16.44 -3.52 -7.93
N VAL A 17 16.81 -2.41 -8.59
CA VAL A 17 17.34 -1.20 -7.93
C VAL A 17 16.44 0.00 -8.15
N ARG A 18 15.76 0.10 -9.30
CA ARG A 18 14.97 1.26 -9.70
C ARG A 18 13.49 0.92 -9.81
N PHE A 19 12.65 1.83 -9.35
CA PHE A 19 11.20 1.71 -9.40
C PHE A 19 10.55 3.06 -9.68
N ILE A 20 9.34 3.03 -10.22
CA ILE A 20 8.44 4.17 -10.35
C ILE A 20 7.54 4.18 -9.09
N SER A 21 7.38 5.34 -8.46
CA SER A 21 6.56 5.48 -7.26
C SER A 21 5.98 6.89 -7.19
N ASN A 22 4.86 7.01 -6.48
CA ASN A 22 4.26 8.30 -6.13
C ASN A 22 4.82 8.79 -4.79
N ALA A 23 5.00 10.11 -4.63
CA ALA A 23 5.59 10.74 -3.44
C ALA A 23 4.66 10.78 -2.21
N SER A 24 3.96 9.67 -1.93
CA SER A 24 3.08 9.56 -0.77
C SER A 24 3.85 9.24 0.49
N SER A 25 3.69 10.08 1.51
CA SER A 25 4.22 9.81 2.85
C SER A 25 3.44 8.73 3.62
N GLY A 26 2.24 8.35 3.16
CA GLY A 26 1.34 7.43 3.88
C GLY A 26 0.70 8.00 5.16
N ARG A 27 1.04 9.23 5.58
CA ARG A 27 0.55 9.85 6.83
C ARG A 27 -0.97 9.88 6.95
N MET A 28 -1.68 10.22 5.87
CA MET A 28 -3.14 10.33 5.88
C MET A 28 -3.80 8.96 6.13
N GLY A 29 -3.41 7.91 5.40
CA GLY A 29 -3.95 6.56 5.60
C GLY A 29 -3.70 6.04 7.02
N TYR A 30 -2.54 6.32 7.60
CA TYR A 30 -2.23 5.96 8.99
C TYR A 30 -3.02 6.77 10.02
N ALA A 31 -3.26 8.06 9.76
CA ALA A 31 -4.10 8.90 10.60
C ALA A 31 -5.54 8.39 10.63
N LEU A 32 -6.08 8.00 9.46
CA LEU A 32 -7.40 7.38 9.32
C LEU A 32 -7.47 6.04 10.07
N ALA A 33 -6.46 5.19 9.94
CA ALA A 33 -6.38 3.93 10.69
C ALA A 33 -6.39 4.15 12.20
N ARG A 34 -5.61 5.11 12.70
CA ARG A 34 -5.62 5.47 14.13
C ARG A 34 -6.96 6.03 14.58
N ALA A 35 -7.61 6.87 13.76
CA ALA A 35 -8.92 7.44 14.08
C ALA A 35 -10.01 6.35 14.14
N ALA A 36 -10.03 5.44 13.16
CA ALA A 36 -10.96 4.30 13.13
C ALA A 36 -10.79 3.38 14.35
N LEU A 37 -9.55 3.07 14.72
CA LEU A 37 -9.26 2.28 15.94
C LEU A 37 -9.75 3.01 17.20
N ARG A 38 -9.49 4.32 17.33
CA ARG A 38 -9.98 5.12 18.47
C ARG A 38 -11.51 5.18 18.56
N ALA A 39 -12.19 5.11 17.42
CA ALA A 39 -13.65 5.01 17.36
C ALA A 39 -14.18 3.60 17.66
N GLY A 40 -13.33 2.65 18.05
CA GLY A 40 -13.74 1.29 18.41
C GLY A 40 -13.97 0.37 17.21
N HIS A 41 -13.48 0.73 16.01
CA HIS A 41 -13.62 -0.12 14.83
C HIS A 41 -12.44 -1.08 14.67
N LYS A 42 -12.71 -2.24 14.06
CA LYS A 42 -11.67 -3.17 13.63
C LYS A 42 -11.02 -2.62 12.37
N VAL A 43 -9.70 -2.57 12.31
CA VAL A 43 -8.97 -2.03 11.14
C VAL A 43 -8.08 -3.09 10.52
N THR A 44 -8.20 -3.26 9.20
CA THR A 44 -7.16 -3.88 8.37
C THR A 44 -6.49 -2.78 7.55
N LEU A 45 -5.18 -2.60 7.75
CA LEU A 45 -4.36 -1.62 7.04
C LEU A 45 -3.49 -2.34 6.00
N VAL A 46 -3.77 -2.13 4.73
CA VAL A 46 -2.91 -2.57 3.61
C VAL A 46 -1.97 -1.42 3.27
N THR A 47 -0.67 -1.57 3.52
CA THR A 47 0.28 -0.47 3.40
C THR A 47 1.40 -0.78 2.43
N ALA A 48 1.61 0.14 1.48
CA ALA A 48 2.83 0.23 0.70
C ALA A 48 3.98 0.83 1.55
N PRO A 49 5.24 0.83 1.07
CA PRO A 49 6.39 1.30 1.83
C PRO A 49 6.20 2.74 2.32
N THR A 50 6.43 2.95 3.61
CA THR A 50 6.30 4.25 4.28
C THR A 50 7.18 4.28 5.54
N ALA A 51 7.56 5.48 5.98
CA ALA A 51 8.24 5.69 7.26
C ALA A 51 7.28 5.69 8.47
N GLN A 52 5.97 5.50 8.25
CA GLN A 52 4.99 5.52 9.33
C GLN A 52 5.01 4.25 10.18
N ARG A 53 5.04 4.40 11.50
CA ARG A 53 4.88 3.27 12.42
C ARG A 53 3.42 2.80 12.45
N PRO A 54 3.14 1.52 12.19
CA PRO A 54 1.78 1.00 12.19
C PRO A 54 1.17 0.99 13.59
N PRO A 55 -0.16 1.22 13.72
CA PRO A 55 -0.85 1.05 15.00
C PRO A 55 -0.86 -0.43 15.39
N SER A 56 -0.47 -0.74 16.63
CA SER A 56 -0.36 -2.13 17.13
C SER A 56 -1.69 -2.91 17.12
N GLN A 57 -2.83 -2.20 17.20
CA GLN A 57 -4.16 -2.80 17.22
C GLN A 57 -4.73 -3.08 15.81
N ALA A 58 -4.11 -2.54 14.75
CA ALA A 58 -4.53 -2.81 13.38
C ALA A 58 -3.96 -4.15 12.90
N LYS A 59 -4.73 -4.87 12.08
CA LYS A 59 -4.17 -5.95 11.25
C LYS A 59 -3.42 -5.30 10.08
N VAL A 60 -2.11 -5.43 10.05
CA VAL A 60 -1.26 -4.82 9.02
C VAL A 60 -0.94 -5.85 7.93
N ILE A 61 -1.03 -5.41 6.68
CA ILE A 61 -0.64 -6.18 5.50
C ILE A 61 0.30 -5.32 4.68
N GLU A 62 1.57 -5.68 4.68
CA GLU A 62 2.60 -4.98 3.90
C GLU A 62 2.56 -5.47 2.45
N VAL A 63 2.65 -4.51 1.54
CA VAL A 63 2.74 -4.72 0.10
C VAL A 63 3.76 -3.75 -0.47
N GLU A 64 4.24 -4.00 -1.69
CA GLU A 64 5.13 -3.09 -2.41
C GLU A 64 4.48 -2.55 -3.67
N THR A 65 3.89 -3.42 -4.48
CA THR A 65 3.35 -3.05 -5.80
C THR A 65 1.84 -2.86 -5.80
N ALA A 66 1.32 -2.17 -6.82
CA ALA A 66 -0.10 -2.02 -7.08
C ALA A 66 -0.80 -3.38 -7.20
N ALA A 67 -0.18 -4.35 -7.87
CA ALA A 67 -0.73 -5.70 -8.02
C ALA A 67 -0.85 -6.44 -6.67
N GLN A 68 0.16 -6.31 -5.80
CA GLN A 68 0.12 -6.88 -4.45
C GLN A 68 -0.96 -6.20 -3.60
N MET A 69 -1.06 -4.87 -3.66
CA MET A 69 -2.10 -4.10 -2.98
C MET A 69 -3.49 -4.53 -3.44
N PHE A 70 -3.73 -4.64 -4.75
CA PHE A 70 -4.98 -5.10 -5.32
C PHE A 70 -5.36 -6.49 -4.80
N LYS A 71 -4.42 -7.45 -4.82
CA LYS A 71 -4.65 -8.80 -4.30
C LYS A 71 -5.01 -8.78 -2.81
N ALA A 72 -4.31 -7.98 -2.01
CA ALA A 72 -4.55 -7.84 -0.58
C ALA A 72 -5.92 -7.22 -0.28
N VAL A 73 -6.29 -6.16 -1.00
CA VAL A 73 -7.59 -5.50 -0.88
C VAL A 73 -8.69 -6.47 -1.28
N LYS A 74 -8.61 -7.09 -2.47
CA LYS A 74 -9.61 -8.04 -2.96
C LYS A 74 -9.85 -9.19 -1.98
N LYS A 75 -8.79 -9.73 -1.35
CA LYS A 75 -8.90 -10.78 -0.34
C LYS A 75 -9.67 -10.37 0.93
N HIS A 76 -9.71 -9.08 1.26
CA HIS A 76 -10.34 -8.56 2.49
C HIS A 76 -11.63 -7.78 2.23
N PHE A 77 -11.89 -7.42 0.98
CA PHE A 77 -13.00 -6.55 0.57
C PHE A 77 -14.36 -7.11 0.99
N GLU A 78 -14.63 -8.38 0.71
CA GLU A 78 -15.92 -9.02 1.06
C GLU A 78 -16.19 -9.10 2.57
N LYS A 79 -15.15 -8.91 3.40
CA LYS A 79 -15.24 -9.01 4.86
C LYS A 79 -15.25 -7.66 5.55
N CYS A 80 -15.14 -6.55 4.82
CA CYS A 80 -15.12 -5.21 5.38
C CYS A 80 -16.46 -4.51 5.14
N ASP A 81 -16.84 -3.64 6.08
CA ASP A 81 -18.05 -2.82 5.96
C ASP A 81 -17.75 -1.51 5.21
N CYS A 82 -16.48 -1.10 5.16
CA CYS A 82 -16.03 0.13 4.53
C CYS A 82 -14.59 -0.04 4.01
N LEU A 83 -14.35 0.41 2.77
CA LEU A 83 -13.04 0.53 2.15
C LEU A 83 -12.67 2.01 2.02
N ILE A 84 -11.50 2.39 2.55
CA ILE A 84 -10.92 3.72 2.36
C ILE A 84 -9.62 3.59 1.56
N MET A 85 -9.64 4.02 0.30
CA MET A 85 -8.49 3.93 -0.60
C MET A 85 -7.60 5.17 -0.52
N ALA A 86 -6.78 5.28 0.54
CA ALA A 86 -5.91 6.43 0.78
C ALA A 86 -4.44 6.23 0.31
N ALA A 87 -4.11 5.08 -0.30
CA ALA A 87 -2.82 4.87 -0.94
C ALA A 87 -2.69 5.64 -2.25
N ALA A 88 -1.47 6.08 -2.58
CA ALA A 88 -1.12 6.60 -3.90
C ALA A 88 -0.65 5.43 -4.78
N VAL A 89 -1.62 4.72 -5.35
CA VAL A 89 -1.38 3.58 -6.24
C VAL A 89 -0.84 4.08 -7.57
N ALA A 90 0.18 3.41 -8.12
CA ALA A 90 0.69 3.72 -9.45
C ALA A 90 -0.29 3.25 -10.55
N ASP A 91 -0.52 4.11 -11.55
CA ASP A 91 -1.42 3.81 -12.67
C ASP A 91 -0.80 2.85 -13.71
N TYR A 92 0.54 2.83 -13.79
CA TYR A 92 1.30 2.04 -14.75
C TYR A 92 2.36 1.20 -14.06
N THR A 93 2.62 0.03 -14.62
CA THR A 93 3.71 -0.87 -14.20
C THR A 93 4.54 -1.30 -15.42
N PRO A 94 5.87 -1.51 -15.30
CA PRO A 94 6.67 -2.02 -16.40
C PRO A 94 6.15 -3.37 -16.90
N ALA A 95 5.84 -3.46 -18.19
CA ALA A 95 5.34 -4.71 -18.78
C ALA A 95 6.35 -5.87 -18.70
N SER A 96 7.65 -5.55 -18.65
CA SER A 96 8.73 -6.54 -18.55
C SER A 96 9.86 -5.98 -17.67
N PRO A 97 9.75 -6.12 -16.34
CA PRO A 97 10.80 -5.69 -15.42
C PRO A 97 12.07 -6.53 -15.61
N ALA A 98 13.23 -5.89 -15.61
CA ALA A 98 14.51 -6.57 -15.79
C ALA A 98 14.87 -7.36 -14.52
N LYS A 99 15.43 -8.56 -14.69
CA LYS A 99 15.92 -9.40 -13.57
C LYS A 99 17.23 -8.89 -12.97
N THR A 100 17.96 -8.05 -13.71
CA THR A 100 19.25 -7.47 -13.32
C THR A 100 19.21 -5.96 -13.51
N LYS A 101 20.07 -5.24 -12.78
CA LYS A 101 20.20 -3.79 -12.91
C LYS A 101 20.51 -3.44 -14.38
N ILE A 102 19.64 -2.65 -15.01
CA ILE A 102 19.84 -2.28 -16.41
C ILE A 102 21.10 -1.40 -16.47
N LYS A 103 22.04 -1.78 -17.33
CA LYS A 103 23.29 -1.05 -17.53
C LYS A 103 23.02 0.24 -18.30
N LYS A 104 23.82 1.28 -18.02
CA LYS A 104 23.85 2.48 -18.86
C LYS A 104 24.44 2.09 -20.22
N THR A 105 23.63 2.16 -21.26
CA THR A 105 24.10 2.20 -22.64
C THR A 105 24.27 3.66 -23.01
N GLY A 106 25.50 4.07 -23.31
CA GLY A 106 25.83 5.41 -23.78
C GLY A 106 25.43 5.59 -25.23
#